data_AF-A0A7Y4LVN5-F1
#
_entry.id   AF-A0A7Y4LVN5-F1
#
_cell.length_a   1.000
_cell.length_b   1.000
_cell.length_c   1.000
_cell.angle_alpha   90.00
_cell.angle_beta   90.00
_cell.angle_gamma   90.00
#
_symmetry.space_group_name_H-M   'P 1'
#
loop_
_entity.id
_entity.type
_entity.pdbx_description
1 polymer ?
#
loop_
_entity_poly.entity_id
_entity_poly.type
_entity_poly.pdbx_seq_one_letter_code
_entity_poly.pdbx_strand_id
1 'polypeptide(L)'
;MKSHLLLTASGPLLILTSHESLRDPNLLGKLKHKGIGKFVAFEVPVSLARERYGGHFQAVESDLHETDDLRVLDFNGQRVFQLFRFDELGAPTLQEQP
;
A
#
# COMPACT_ATOMS: atom_id res chain seq x y z
N MET A 1 -8.65 -5.69 -6.13
CA MET A 1 -7.76 -4.65 -5.60
C MET A 1 -7.48 -4.92 -4.13
N LYS A 2 -6.22 -4.80 -3.72
CA LYS A 2 -5.73 -4.93 -2.35
C LYS A 2 -5.18 -3.58 -1.88
N SER A 3 -5.19 -3.35 -0.57
CA SER A 3 -4.56 -2.18 0.05
C SER A 3 -3.52 -2.63 1.07
N HIS A 4 -2.35 -1.99 1.02
CA HIS A 4 -1.25 -2.32 1.93
C HIS A 4 -0.61 -1.07 2.53
N LEU A 5 -0.46 -1.07 3.85
CA LEU A 5 0.38 -0.12 4.57
C LEU A 5 1.79 -0.71 4.60
N LEU A 6 2.75 -0.04 3.98
CA LEU A 6 4.16 -0.43 4.04
C LEU A 6 4.90 0.48 5.01
N LEU A 7 5.56 -0.10 6.00
CA LEU A 7 6.58 0.57 6.79
C LEU A 7 7.92 0.42 6.08
N THR A 8 8.43 1.52 5.54
CA THR A 8 9.70 1.57 4.81
C THR A 8 10.73 2.41 5.56
N ALA A 9 11.97 2.44 5.07
CA ALA A 9 13.04 3.23 5.67
C ALA A 9 12.75 4.75 5.68
N SER A 10 12.02 5.27 4.69
CA SER A 10 11.63 6.69 4.61
C SER A 10 10.32 7.00 5.33
N GLY A 11 9.64 5.96 5.85
CA GLY A 11 8.41 6.07 6.59
C GLY A 11 7.26 5.23 6.02
N PRO A 12 6.07 5.36 6.62
CA PRO A 12 4.88 4.62 6.21
C PRO A 12 4.31 5.14 4.88
N LEU A 13 3.72 4.25 4.10
CA LEU A 13 3.00 4.59 2.87
C LEU A 13 1.82 3.65 2.68
N LEU A 14 0.74 4.15 2.06
CA LEU A 14 -0.43 3.32 1.75
C LEU A 14 -0.51 3.13 0.24
N ILE A 15 -0.53 1.88 -0.21
CA ILE A 15 -0.66 1.53 -1.62
C ILE A 15 -1.97 0.82 -1.91
N LEU A 16 -2.40 0.93 -3.16
CA LEU A 16 -3.43 0.13 -3.80
C LEU A 16 -2.79 -0.66 -4.92
N THR A 17 -3.17 -1.93 -5.06
CA THR A 17 -2.65 -2.79 -6.11
C THR A 17 -3.69 -3.78 -6.61
N SER A 18 -3.64 -4.14 -7.90
CA SER A 18 -4.44 -5.22 -8.46
C SER A 18 -3.82 -6.60 -8.25
N HIS A 19 -2.53 -6.68 -7.88
CA HIS A 19 -1.85 -7.93 -7.56
C HIS A 19 -2.50 -8.63 -6.36
N GLU A 20 -2.68 -9.95 -6.45
CA GLU A 20 -3.29 -10.74 -5.38
C GLU A 20 -2.35 -10.96 -4.19
N SER A 21 -1.03 -10.80 -4.40
CA SER A 21 0.00 -11.09 -3.43
C SER A 21 1.06 -9.99 -3.38
N LEU A 22 1.43 -9.59 -2.17
CA LEU A 22 2.59 -8.72 -1.91
C LEU A 22 3.92 -9.33 -2.38
N ARG A 23 3.97 -10.65 -2.57
CA ARG A 23 5.16 -11.37 -3.07
C ARG A 23 5.17 -11.53 -4.58
N ASP A 24 4.22 -10.92 -5.29
CA ASP A 24 4.22 -10.91 -6.75
C ASP A 24 5.52 -10.24 -7.26
N PRO A 25 6.33 -10.92 -8.09
CA PRO A 25 7.59 -10.37 -8.58
C PRO A 25 7.45 -9.05 -9.35
N ASN A 26 6.34 -8.84 -10.08
CA ASN A 26 6.10 -7.60 -10.81
C ASN A 26 5.84 -6.43 -9.84
N LEU A 27 5.03 -6.67 -8.80
CA LEU A 27 4.80 -5.69 -7.74
C LEU A 27 6.09 -5.34 -7.01
N LEU A 28 6.85 -6.36 -6.59
CA LEU A 28 8.14 -6.18 -5.91
C LEU A 28 9.13 -5.43 -6.80
N GLY A 29 9.18 -5.76 -8.09
CA GLY A 29 9.96 -5.05 -9.10
C GLY A 29 9.58 -3.57 -9.15
N LYS A 30 8.29 -3.24 -9.24
CA LYS A 30 7.82 -1.84 -9.25
C LYS A 30 8.18 -1.08 -7.97
N LEU A 31 8.03 -1.71 -6.80
CA LEU A 31 8.44 -1.13 -5.53
C LEU A 31 9.96 -0.91 -5.47
N LYS A 32 10.76 -1.87 -5.96
CA LYS A 32 12.23 -1.76 -6.01
C LYS A 32 12.68 -0.62 -6.92
N HIS A 33 12.07 -0.44 -8.10
CA HIS A 33 12.33 0.71 -8.98
C HIS A 33 11.99 2.05 -8.33
N LYS A 34 11.09 2.07 -7.34
CA LYS A 34 10.77 3.23 -6.49
C LYS A 34 11.66 3.34 -5.24
N GLY A 35 12.72 2.53 -5.14
CA GLY A 35 13.65 2.52 -4.00
C GLY A 35 13.17 1.73 -2.77
N ILE A 36 12.05 1.01 -2.87
CA ILE A 36 11.44 0.26 -1.76
C ILE A 36 11.82 -1.22 -1.90
N GLY A 37 13.03 -1.57 -1.47
CA GLY A 37 13.56 -2.94 -1.50
C GLY A 37 13.31 -3.74 -0.20
N LYS A 38 13.11 -3.06 0.93
CA LYS A 38 12.95 -3.68 2.25
C LYS A 38 11.85 -2.95 3.03
N PHE A 39 10.87 -3.69 3.53
CA PHE A 39 9.71 -3.13 4.22
C PHE A 39 8.96 -4.17 5.07
N VAL A 40 8.14 -3.66 5.98
CA VAL A 40 7.09 -4.46 6.66
C VAL A 40 5.75 -4.04 6.09
N ALA A 41 4.97 -4.98 5.59
CA ALA A 41 3.67 -4.70 5.01
C ALA A 41 2.54 -5.24 5.88
N PHE A 42 1.45 -4.50 5.93
CA PHE A 42 0.20 -4.92 6.55
C PHE A 42 -0.91 -4.82 5.52
N GLU A 43 -1.75 -5.85 5.40
CA GLU A 43 -2.99 -5.72 4.64
C GLU A 43 -3.95 -4.80 5.40
N VAL A 44 -4.49 -3.81 4.68
CA VAL A 44 -5.52 -2.90 5.17
C VAL A 44 -6.83 -3.28 4.48
N PRO A 45 -7.94 -3.48 5.20
CA PRO A 45 -9.23 -3.70 4.56
C PRO A 45 -9.55 -2.54 3.60
N VAL A 46 -9.83 -2.86 2.34
CA VAL A 46 -10.07 -1.83 1.29
C VAL A 46 -11.28 -0.96 1.64
N SER A 47 -12.31 -1.54 2.27
CA SER A 47 -13.47 -0.81 2.79
C SER A 47 -13.06 0.25 3.81
N LEU A 48 -12.13 -0.08 4.71
CA LEU A 48 -11.63 0.82 5.74
C LEU A 48 -10.80 1.96 5.14
N ALA A 49 -9.91 1.64 4.19
CA ALA A 49 -9.16 2.66 3.46
C ALA A 49 -10.10 3.60 2.69
N ARG A 50 -11.14 3.07 2.05
CA ARG A 50 -12.14 3.86 1.33
C ARG A 50 -12.93 4.78 2.27
N GLU A 51 -13.36 4.27 3.43
CA GLU A 51 -14.06 5.06 4.44
C GLU A 51 -13.21 6.25 4.91
N ARG A 52 -11.93 6.01 5.21
CA ARG A 52 -11.05 7.03 5.82
C ARG A 52 -10.52 8.06 4.83
N TYR A 53 -10.29 7.68 3.58
CA TYR A 53 -9.78 8.58 2.55
C TYR A 53 -10.90 9.21 1.69
N GLY A 54 -12.12 8.67 1.71
CA GLY A 54 -13.29 9.26 1.07
C GLY A 54 -13.05 9.60 -0.40
N GLY A 55 -13.30 10.86 -0.78
CA GLY A 55 -13.12 11.33 -2.16
C GLY A 55 -11.69 11.17 -2.70
N HIS A 56 -10.67 11.24 -1.84
CA HIS A 56 -9.28 11.00 -2.25
C HIS A 56 -9.07 9.55 -2.69
N PHE A 57 -9.72 8.61 -2.01
CA PHE A 57 -9.72 7.21 -2.43
C PHE A 57 -10.33 7.05 -3.83
N GLN A 58 -11.51 7.65 -4.05
CA GLN A 58 -12.23 7.55 -5.33
C GLN A 58 -11.43 8.13 -6.49
N ALA A 59 -10.73 9.24 -6.27
CA ALA A 59 -9.88 9.85 -7.30
C ALA A 59 -8.71 8.91 -7.69
N VAL A 60 -8.03 8.32 -6.70
CA VAL A 60 -6.91 7.38 -6.94
C VAL A 60 -7.41 6.06 -7.55
N GLU A 61 -8.56 5.55 -7.10
CA GLU A 61 -9.19 4.34 -7.64
C GLU A 61 -9.63 4.53 -9.11
N SER A 62 -10.18 5.70 -9.45
CA SER A 62 -10.63 6.01 -10.82
C SER A 62 -9.48 6.23 -11.80
N ASP A 63 -8.33 6.69 -11.31
CA ASP A 63 -7.10 6.85 -12.10
C ASP A 63 -6.37 5.51 -12.34
N LEU A 64 -6.81 4.43 -11.68
CA LEU A 64 -6.30 3.07 -11.88
C LEU A 64 -6.78 2.55 -13.25
N HIS A 65 -6.06 2.90 -14.30
CA HIS A 65 -6.24 2.29 -15.63
C HIS A 65 -5.90 0.80 -15.53
N GLU A 66 -6.54 -0.05 -16.34
CA GLU A 66 -6.32 -1.51 -16.32
C GLU A 66 -4.83 -1.91 -16.49
N THR A 67 -4.01 -1.04 -17.08
CA THR A 67 -2.58 -1.27 -17.31
C THR A 67 -1.68 -0.93 -16.11
N ASP A 68 -2.21 -0.26 -15.07
CA ASP A 68 -1.41 0.25 -13.97
C ASP A 68 -1.79 -0.40 -12.64
N ASP A 69 -1.05 -1.46 -12.29
CA ASP A 69 -1.33 -2.38 -11.19
C ASP A 69 -0.87 -1.90 -9.79
N LEU A 70 -0.30 -0.68 -9.67
CA LEU A 70 0.20 -0.11 -8.41
C LEU A 70 -0.05 1.41 -8.33
N ARG A 71 -0.67 1.85 -7.24
CA ARG A 71 -0.83 3.27 -6.89
C ARG A 71 -0.44 3.50 -5.44
N VAL A 72 0.08 4.69 -5.17
CA VAL A 72 0.24 5.17 -3.81
C VAL A 72 -0.99 6.01 -3.48
N LEU A 73 -1.80 5.52 -2.55
CA LEU A 73 -2.95 6.25 -2.05
C LEU A 73 -2.52 7.42 -1.17
N ASP A 74 -1.45 7.24 -0.38
CA ASP A 74 -0.97 8.30 0.50
C ASP A 74 0.55 8.22 0.74
N PHE A 75 1.21 9.33 0.44
CA PHE A 75 2.65 9.53 0.67
C PHE A 75 2.95 10.20 2.01
N ASN A 76 1.93 10.76 2.69
CA ASN A 76 2.12 11.38 4.01
C ASN A 76 2.18 10.27 5.08
N GLY A 77 3.38 9.80 5.36
CA GLY A 77 3.59 8.67 6.27
C GLY A 77 3.10 8.92 7.70
N GLN A 78 3.15 10.16 8.20
CA GLN A 78 2.59 10.48 9.51
C GLN A 78 1.07 10.29 9.51
N ARG A 79 0.38 10.80 8.49
CA ARG A 79 -1.08 10.61 8.34
C ARG A 79 -1.42 9.13 8.22
N VAL A 80 -0.76 8.40 7.32
CA VAL A 80 -0.99 6.95 7.14
C VAL A 80 -0.85 6.21 8.47
N PHE A 81 0.23 6.46 9.21
CA PHE A 81 0.52 5.73 10.44
C PHE A 81 -0.44 6.03 11.59
N GLN A 82 -0.97 7.26 11.66
CA GLN A 82 -1.94 7.65 12.67
C GLN A 82 -3.37 7.24 12.30
N LEU A 83 -3.65 7.12 11.00
CA LEU A 83 -5.00 6.86 10.49
C LEU A 83 -5.42 5.40 10.63
N PHE A 84 -4.48 4.45 10.77
CA PHE A 84 -4.78 3.02 10.97
C PHE A 84 -4.24 2.50 12.28
N ARG A 85 -5.11 1.85 13.06
CA ARG A 85 -4.71 1.19 14.31
C ARG A 85 -4.16 -0.20 14.03
N PHE A 86 -3.20 -0.66 14.83
CA PHE A 86 -2.60 -1.97 14.65
C PHE A 86 -3.59 -3.14 14.76
N ASP A 87 -4.66 -3.02 15.54
CA ASP A 87 -5.70 -4.04 15.69
C ASP A 87 -6.65 -4.12 14.49
N GLU A 88 -6.58 -3.17 13.56
CA GLU A 88 -7.34 -3.15 12.30
C GLU A 88 -6.52 -3.69 11.12
N LEU A 89 -5.22 -3.91 11.33
CA LEU A 89 -4.28 -4.37 10.32
C LEU A 89 -4.21 -5.90 10.30
N GLY A 90 -4.01 -6.47 9.11
CA GLY A 90 -3.67 -7.89 8.96
C GLY A 90 -2.30 -8.24 9.55
N ALA A 91 -1.94 -9.53 9.55
CA ALA A 91 -0.63 -9.95 10.04
C ALA A 91 0.53 -9.30 9.24
N PRO A 92 1.64 -8.92 9.91
CA PRO A 92 2.78 -8.33 9.24
C PRO A 92 3.43 -9.31 8.27
N THR A 93 3.76 -8.81 7.07
CA THR A 93 4.61 -9.50 6.10
C THR A 93 5.96 -8.79 6.03
N LEU A 94 7.02 -9.51 6.38
CA LEU A 94 8.40 -9.02 6.24
C LEU A 94 8.88 -9.29 4.82
N GLN A 95 9.34 -8.26 4.12
CA GLN A 95 9.87 -8.36 2.76
C GLN A 95 11.24 -7.71 2.67
N GLU A 96 12.20 -8.45 2.11
CA GLU A 96 13.54 -7.98 1.79
C GLU A 96 13.91 -8.52 0.41
N GLN A 97 14.18 -7.61 -0.53
CA GLN A 97 14.62 -7.93 -1.88
C GLN A 97 16.15 -7.94 -1.92
N PRO A 98 16.76 -8.87 -2.69
CA PRO A 98 18.22 -8.95 -2.84
C PRO A 98 18.80 -7.74 -3.58
#